data_AF-A0A949BUB5-F1
#
_entry.id   AF-A0A949BUB5-F1
#
_cell.length_a   1.000
_cell.length_b   1.000
_cell.length_c   1.000
_cell.angle_alpha   90.00
_cell.angle_beta   90.00
_cell.angle_gamma   90.00
#
_symmetry.space_group_name_H-M   'P 1'
#
loop_
_entity.id
_entity.type
_entity.pdbx_description
1 polymer ?
#
loop_
_entity_poly.entity_id
_entity_poly.type
_entity_poly.pdbx_seq_one_letter_code
_entity_poly.pdbx_strand_id
1 'polypeptide(L)'
;MTIPDYETIMLPLLKLAGDGKEHTKGAVIEELARHFSLTEDEQKELLPSGNQAKFTNRVGWARTYLTKAVLLETTGRARFRITKRGLQVLGQNPAVINNDFLNRFPEFVQFRSRSQKSVKQESADSIQTPEETLEASYQGLRGQLVQELLERMKGCTPSFFESLVVDLLVAMGYGGSRKDAGQAIGRTRDGGIDGIIKEDRLGLDVVYVQAKRWEGTVGRPTVQAFSGSLDGQKARKGVLITTSQFSPDAVDYVGRIEKKIVLIDGEQLCQLMIDHSVGVTEVARYVVKKIDSDYFGDE
;
A
#
# COMPACT_ATOMS: atom_id res chain seq x y z
N MET A 1 -13.00 6.94 14.97
CA MET A 1 -12.19 8.09 15.41
C MET A 1 -10.81 7.92 14.78
N THR A 2 -9.91 8.89 14.77
CA THR A 2 -8.60 8.67 14.11
C THR A 2 -7.69 7.80 15.00
N ILE A 3 -7.07 6.76 14.43
CA ILE A 3 -6.01 5.98 15.10
C ILE A 3 -4.99 6.98 15.69
N PRO A 4 -4.68 6.91 16.99
CA PRO A 4 -3.80 7.88 17.64
C PRO A 4 -2.41 7.83 17.01
N ASP A 5 -1.75 8.97 16.98
CA ASP A 5 -0.36 9.07 16.56
C ASP A 5 0.62 8.58 17.63
N TYR A 6 1.91 8.52 17.29
CA TYR A 6 2.92 7.99 18.20
C TYR A 6 3.18 8.90 19.42
N GLU A 7 2.95 10.22 19.33
CA GLU A 7 3.12 11.15 20.44
C GLU A 7 1.99 10.98 21.48
N THR A 8 0.76 10.94 21.00
CA THR A 8 -0.45 10.69 21.80
C THR A 8 -0.36 9.36 22.55
N ILE A 9 0.30 8.35 21.97
CA ILE A 9 0.53 7.04 22.60
C ILE A 9 1.57 7.11 23.73
N MET A 10 2.54 8.04 23.73
CA MET A 10 3.69 8.00 24.64
C MET A 10 3.31 8.05 26.12
N LEU A 11 2.40 8.95 26.51
CA LEU A 11 1.99 9.09 27.92
C LEU A 11 1.21 7.85 28.41
N PRO A 12 0.16 7.37 27.71
CA PRO A 12 -0.51 6.11 28.07
C PRO A 12 0.44 4.92 28.13
N LEU A 13 1.36 4.79 27.16
CA LEU A 13 2.38 3.74 27.14
C LEU A 13 3.28 3.80 28.39
N LEU A 14 3.76 4.99 28.76
CA LEU A 14 4.59 5.15 29.95
C LEU A 14 3.80 4.83 31.23
N LYS A 15 2.53 5.24 31.31
CA LYS A 15 1.64 4.94 32.45
C LYS A 15 1.44 3.43 32.63
N LEU A 16 1.23 2.69 31.54
CA LEU A 16 1.11 1.22 31.59
C LEU A 16 2.36 0.55 32.14
N ALA A 17 3.55 1.05 31.80
CA ALA A 17 4.81 0.56 32.35
C ALA A 17 5.10 1.04 33.78
N GLY A 18 4.27 1.91 34.35
CA GLY A 18 4.47 2.55 35.66
C GLY A 18 4.45 1.60 36.85
N ASP A 19 4.04 0.34 36.67
CA ASP A 19 4.06 -0.70 37.69
C ASP A 19 5.46 -1.24 38.01
N GLY A 20 6.49 -0.83 37.25
CA GLY A 20 7.87 -1.26 37.42
C GLY A 20 8.16 -2.69 36.94
N LYS A 21 7.18 -3.38 36.35
CA LYS A 21 7.32 -4.75 35.86
C LYS A 21 7.79 -4.78 34.41
N GLU A 22 8.17 -5.96 33.94
CA GLU A 22 8.47 -6.18 32.53
C GLU A 22 7.19 -6.31 31.73
N HIS A 23 7.14 -5.58 30.62
CA HIS A 23 6.03 -5.62 29.67
C HIS A 23 6.50 -6.12 28.33
N THR A 24 5.64 -6.87 27.64
CA THR A 24 5.87 -7.29 26.26
C THR A 24 5.20 -6.32 25.30
N LYS A 25 5.78 -6.18 24.09
CA LYS A 25 5.17 -5.38 23.03
C LYS A 25 3.72 -5.81 22.73
N GLY A 26 3.45 -7.12 22.69
CA GLY A 26 2.12 -7.66 22.39
C GLY A 26 1.07 -7.26 23.43
N ALA A 27 1.35 -7.50 24.72
CA ALA A 27 0.41 -7.17 25.80
C ALA A 27 0.08 -5.67 25.86
N VAL A 28 1.08 -4.82 25.61
CA VAL A 28 0.88 -3.37 25.66
C VAL A 28 0.14 -2.82 24.46
N ILE A 29 0.29 -3.41 23.27
CA ILE A 29 -0.52 -3.03 22.11
C ILE A 29 -2.01 -3.30 22.39
N GLU A 30 -2.32 -4.47 22.96
CA GLU A 30 -3.70 -4.83 23.27
C GLU A 30 -4.31 -3.91 24.33
N GLU A 31 -3.56 -3.61 25.40
CA GLU A 31 -4.01 -2.71 26.46
C GLU A 31 -4.20 -1.27 25.95
N LEU A 32 -3.28 -0.78 25.10
CA LEU A 32 -3.41 0.54 24.49
C LEU A 32 -4.56 0.60 23.49
N ALA A 33 -4.81 -0.46 22.72
CA ALA A 33 -5.96 -0.53 21.82
C ALA A 33 -7.28 -0.42 22.61
N ARG A 34 -7.37 -1.09 23.76
CA ARG A 34 -8.50 -0.95 24.70
C ARG A 34 -8.58 0.46 25.29
N HIS A 35 -7.46 1.05 25.70
CA HIS A 35 -7.41 2.42 26.23
C HIS A 35 -7.96 3.47 25.24
N PHE A 36 -7.59 3.35 23.96
CA PHE A 36 -8.05 4.25 22.89
C PHE A 36 -9.38 3.83 22.25
N SER A 37 -10.01 2.75 22.74
CA SER A 37 -11.28 2.22 22.21
C SER A 37 -11.24 1.97 20.69
N LEU A 38 -10.14 1.40 20.20
CA LEU A 38 -9.97 1.09 18.78
C LEU A 38 -10.85 -0.07 18.34
N THR A 39 -11.57 0.12 17.23
CA THR A 39 -12.34 -0.92 16.55
C THR A 39 -11.43 -1.99 15.95
N GLU A 40 -11.99 -3.16 15.63
CA GLU A 40 -11.22 -4.22 14.96
C GLU A 40 -10.63 -3.76 13.63
N ASP A 41 -11.37 -2.96 12.85
CA ASP A 41 -10.92 -2.45 11.56
C ASP A 41 -9.75 -1.46 11.74
N GLU A 42 -9.83 -0.58 12.73
CA GLU A 42 -8.73 0.36 13.07
C GLU A 42 -7.48 -0.38 13.57
N GLN A 43 -7.64 -1.49 14.30
CA GLN A 43 -6.52 -2.33 14.75
C GLN A 43 -5.88 -3.10 13.58
N LYS A 44 -6.68 -3.47 12.58
CA LYS A 44 -6.24 -4.20 11.37
C LYS A 44 -5.80 -3.26 10.25
N GLU A 45 -6.01 -1.95 10.36
CA GLU A 45 -5.56 -0.96 9.37
C GLU A 45 -4.05 -1.10 9.16
N LEU A 46 -3.66 -1.57 7.98
CA LEU A 46 -2.26 -1.75 7.62
C LEU A 46 -1.66 -0.43 7.17
N LEU A 47 -0.35 -0.29 7.37
CA LEU A 47 0.41 0.67 6.57
C LEU A 47 0.20 0.34 5.07
N PRO A 48 0.25 1.33 4.16
CA PRO A 48 0.11 1.07 2.72
C PRO A 48 1.10 0.03 2.17
N SER A 49 2.25 -0.16 2.83
CA SER A 49 3.22 -1.23 2.54
C SER A 49 2.71 -2.66 2.84
N GLY A 50 1.55 -2.82 3.48
CA GLY A 50 0.88 -4.10 3.74
C GLY A 50 1.49 -4.98 4.85
N ASN A 51 2.67 -4.64 5.36
CA ASN A 51 3.45 -5.54 6.22
C ASN A 51 3.19 -5.41 7.72
N GLN A 52 2.60 -4.31 8.17
CA GLN A 52 2.39 -4.04 9.61
C GLN A 52 1.15 -3.19 9.84
N ALA A 53 0.38 -3.52 10.87
CA ALA A 53 -0.71 -2.67 11.36
C ALA A 53 -0.17 -1.31 11.80
N LYS A 54 -0.82 -0.24 11.35
CA LYS A 54 -0.43 1.16 11.59
C LYS A 54 -0.34 1.48 13.07
N PHE A 55 -1.33 1.09 13.87
CA PHE A 55 -1.30 1.27 15.32
C PHE A 55 -0.09 0.54 15.97
N THR A 56 0.16 -0.71 15.57
CA THR A 56 1.31 -1.50 16.06
C THR A 56 2.65 -0.84 15.70
N ASN A 57 2.75 -0.19 14.55
CA ASN A 57 3.92 0.58 14.15
C ASN A 57 4.11 1.82 15.05
N ARG A 58 3.05 2.61 15.24
CA ARG A 58 3.07 3.82 16.08
C ARG A 58 3.39 3.53 17.55
N VAL A 59 2.86 2.45 18.13
CA VAL A 59 3.25 1.97 19.47
C VAL A 59 4.74 1.62 19.52
N GLY A 60 5.27 1.00 18.46
CA GLY A 60 6.69 0.70 18.34
C GLY A 60 7.58 1.96 18.37
N TRP A 61 7.14 3.02 17.68
CA TRP A 61 7.83 4.31 17.66
C TRP A 61 7.74 5.04 19.00
N ALA A 62 6.55 5.10 19.61
CA ALA A 62 6.38 5.64 20.97
C ALA A 62 7.35 4.98 21.96
N ARG A 63 7.43 3.64 21.94
CA ARG A 63 8.38 2.88 22.77
C ARG A 63 9.83 3.26 22.46
N THR A 64 10.18 3.36 21.19
CA THR A 64 11.54 3.70 20.75
C THR A 64 11.94 5.07 21.28
N TYR A 65 11.08 6.07 21.13
CA TYR A 65 11.36 7.45 21.56
C TYR A 65 11.48 7.55 23.08
N LEU A 66 10.56 6.92 23.82
CA LEU A 66 10.66 6.82 25.28
C LEU A 66 11.95 6.11 25.73
N THR A 67 12.38 5.07 25.01
CA THR A 67 13.64 4.36 25.30
C THR A 67 14.85 5.25 25.02
N LYS A 68 14.85 6.01 23.91
CA LYS A 68 15.92 6.96 23.58
C LYS A 68 15.97 8.16 24.53
N ALA A 69 14.87 8.50 25.18
CA ALA A 69 14.81 9.47 26.29
C ALA A 69 15.17 8.87 27.66
N VAL A 70 15.48 7.57 27.73
CA VAL A 70 15.79 6.82 28.96
C VAL A 70 14.61 6.82 29.95
N LEU A 71 13.37 6.93 29.46
CA LEU A 71 12.16 6.76 30.25
C LEU A 71 11.76 5.29 30.34
N LEU A 72 12.07 4.52 29.30
CA LEU A 72 12.00 3.06 29.27
C LEU A 72 13.39 2.47 29.00
N GLU A 73 13.57 1.21 29.41
CA GLU A 73 14.74 0.40 29.07
C GLU A 73 14.29 -0.92 28.42
N THR A 74 15.14 -1.47 27.55
CA THR A 74 14.91 -2.79 26.95
C THR A 74 15.51 -3.85 27.85
N THR A 75 14.71 -4.82 28.29
CA THR A 75 15.16 -5.88 29.22
C THR A 75 15.25 -7.26 28.55
N GLY A 76 14.93 -7.35 27.25
CA GLY A 76 15.02 -8.58 26.47
C GLY A 76 14.27 -8.46 25.14
N ARG A 77 14.17 -9.56 24.38
CA ARG A 77 13.48 -9.58 23.07
C ARG A 77 12.02 -9.14 23.24
N ALA A 78 11.66 -8.02 22.60
CA ALA A 78 10.35 -7.40 22.67
C ALA A 78 9.84 -7.08 24.10
N ARG A 79 10.74 -7.06 25.10
CA ARG A 79 10.45 -6.74 26.50
C ARG A 79 11.05 -5.41 26.90
N PHE A 80 10.37 -4.70 27.77
CA PHE A 80 10.82 -3.41 28.28
C PHE A 80 10.28 -3.15 29.69
N ARG A 81 10.91 -2.22 30.39
CA ARG A 81 10.55 -1.78 31.74
C ARG A 81 10.70 -0.28 31.86
N ILE A 82 9.95 0.35 32.76
CA ILE A 82 10.13 1.76 33.11
C ILE A 82 11.42 1.97 33.91
N THR A 83 12.14 3.06 33.63
CA THR A 83 13.35 3.41 34.37
C THR A 83 13.01 4.26 35.61
N LYS A 84 14.01 4.51 36.48
CA LYS A 84 13.89 5.49 37.57
C LYS A 84 13.49 6.88 37.06
N ARG A 85 14.01 7.30 35.91
CA ARG A 85 13.66 8.58 35.27
C ARG A 85 12.22 8.57 34.77
N GLY A 86 11.76 7.46 34.18
CA GLY A 86 10.37 7.28 33.77
C GLY A 86 9.41 7.42 34.94
N LEU A 87 9.72 6.80 36.09
CA LEU A 87 8.93 6.92 37.32
C LEU A 87 8.90 8.37 37.85
N GLN A 88 10.04 9.07 37.85
CA GLN A 88 10.10 10.49 38.24
C GLN A 88 9.22 11.36 37.34
N VAL A 89 9.24 11.11 36.03
CA VAL A 89 8.38 11.82 35.08
C VAL A 89 6.90 11.55 35.37
N LEU A 90 6.51 10.29 35.61
CA LEU A 90 5.12 9.99 35.98
C LEU A 90 4.71 10.66 37.30
N GLY A 91 5.62 10.75 38.27
CA GLY A 91 5.40 11.45 39.54
C GLY A 91 5.14 12.96 39.41
N GLN A 92 5.59 13.60 38.31
CA GLN A 92 5.27 15.00 37.99
C GLN A 92 3.86 15.18 37.40
N ASN A 93 3.15 14.09 37.17
CA ASN A 93 1.85 14.03 36.51
C ASN A 93 1.74 14.80 35.17
N PRO A 94 2.48 14.36 34.13
CA PRO A 94 2.26 14.60 32.73
C PRO A 94 0.88 15.04 32.26
N ALA A 95 0.66 16.26 31.77
CA ALA A 95 -0.51 16.47 30.91
C ALA A 95 -0.33 15.74 29.57
N VAL A 96 0.86 15.87 28.96
CA VAL A 96 1.25 15.26 27.69
C VAL A 96 2.73 14.88 27.72
N ILE A 97 3.11 13.80 27.02
CA ILE A 97 4.49 13.50 26.66
C ILE A 97 4.54 13.43 25.14
N ASN A 98 5.23 14.39 24.51
CA ASN A 98 5.42 14.51 23.07
C ASN A 98 6.91 14.77 22.75
N ASN A 99 7.28 14.99 21.50
CA ASN A 99 8.68 15.27 21.15
C ASN A 99 9.23 16.51 21.87
N ASP A 100 8.43 17.57 22.05
CA ASP A 100 8.82 18.76 22.80
C ASP A 100 9.11 18.44 24.27
N PHE A 101 8.28 17.61 24.89
CA PHE A 101 8.54 17.10 26.22
C PHE A 101 9.87 16.34 26.25
N LEU A 102 10.12 15.45 25.29
CA LEU A 102 11.33 14.63 25.25
C LEU A 102 12.60 15.42 24.92
N ASN A 103 12.51 16.57 24.25
CA ASN A 103 13.63 17.47 23.95
C ASN A 103 14.34 18.01 25.21
N ARG A 104 13.74 17.86 26.40
CA ARG A 104 14.41 18.17 27.68
C ARG A 104 15.54 17.19 28.02
N PHE A 105 15.56 16.00 27.42
CA PHE A 105 16.50 14.93 27.76
C PHE A 105 17.69 14.93 26.79
N PRO A 106 18.94 15.08 27.27
CA PRO A 106 20.12 15.13 26.41
C PRO A 106 20.28 13.92 25.49
N GLU A 107 19.93 12.71 25.96
CA GLU A 107 20.04 11.46 25.19
C GLU A 107 19.07 11.45 23.99
N PHE A 108 17.86 12.01 24.17
CA PHE A 108 16.88 12.14 23.10
C PHE A 108 17.31 13.19 22.07
N VAL A 109 17.83 14.34 22.53
CA VAL A 109 18.37 15.38 21.65
C VAL A 109 19.58 14.87 20.85
N GLN A 110 20.46 14.08 21.46
CA GLN A 110 21.57 13.42 20.75
C GLN A 110 21.08 12.43 19.70
N PHE A 111 20.06 11.62 20.02
CA PHE A 111 19.42 10.73 19.04
C PHE A 111 18.84 11.50 17.87
N ARG A 112 18.06 12.57 18.13
CA ARG A 112 17.42 13.37 17.08
C ARG A 112 18.43 14.14 16.24
N SER A 113 19.49 14.70 16.85
CA SER A 113 20.53 15.44 16.12
C SER A 113 21.40 14.55 15.23
N ARG A 114 21.65 13.29 15.62
CA ARG A 114 22.28 12.29 14.74
C ARG A 114 21.40 11.95 13.54
N SER A 115 20.08 11.91 13.74
CA SER A 115 19.10 11.70 12.66
C SER A 115 18.87 12.94 11.79
N GLN A 116 19.00 14.15 12.33
CA GLN A 116 18.77 15.43 11.62
C GLN A 116 20.02 15.95 10.89
N LYS A 117 21.24 15.57 11.27
CA LYS A 117 22.46 15.93 10.52
C LYS A 117 22.47 15.40 9.07
N SER A 118 21.61 14.43 8.75
CA SER A 118 21.42 13.86 7.40
C SER A 118 20.25 14.46 6.60
N VAL A 119 19.39 15.28 7.21
CA VAL A 119 18.20 15.85 6.54
C VAL A 119 18.07 17.33 6.92
N LYS A 120 18.64 18.22 6.11
CA LYS A 120 18.33 19.64 6.18
C LYS A 120 17.05 19.90 5.39
N GLN A 121 16.07 20.48 6.10
CA GLN A 121 14.77 21.05 5.70
C GLN A 121 13.50 20.18 5.87
N GLU A 122 12.62 20.75 6.72
CA GLU A 122 11.15 20.71 6.75
C GLU A 122 10.43 19.45 7.25
N SER A 123 10.40 19.28 8.57
CA SER A 123 9.20 19.47 9.42
C SER A 123 9.49 18.90 10.81
N ALA A 124 9.66 19.79 11.79
CA ALA A 124 9.87 19.40 13.19
C ALA A 124 8.56 18.91 13.87
N ASP A 125 7.42 19.05 13.19
CA ASP A 125 6.07 18.80 13.69
C ASP A 125 5.35 17.65 12.95
N SER A 126 6.07 16.80 12.20
CA SER A 126 5.43 15.63 11.60
C SER A 126 5.13 14.59 12.69
N ILE A 127 3.84 14.46 12.98
CA ILE A 127 3.28 13.43 13.86
C ILE A 127 3.25 12.04 13.17
N GLN A 128 3.79 11.98 11.96
CA GLN A 128 4.00 10.77 11.17
C GLN A 128 5.36 10.15 11.51
N THR A 129 5.40 8.84 11.51
CA THR A 129 6.63 8.07 11.63
C THR A 129 7.47 8.21 10.35
N PRO A 130 8.81 8.05 10.40
CA PRO A 130 9.65 8.10 9.20
C PRO A 130 9.19 7.15 8.07
N GLU A 131 8.71 5.94 8.40
CA GLU A 131 8.16 5.04 7.39
C GLU A 131 6.86 5.55 6.79
N GLU A 132 5.97 6.15 7.58
CA GLU A 132 4.74 6.79 7.06
C GLU A 132 5.08 7.96 6.11
N THR A 133 6.10 8.76 6.44
CA THR A 133 6.54 9.87 5.57
C THR A 133 7.15 9.36 4.26
N LEU A 134 7.99 8.33 4.31
CA LEU A 134 8.57 7.71 3.13
C LEU A 134 7.48 7.12 2.24
N GLU A 135 6.53 6.41 2.84
CA GLU A 135 5.40 5.80 2.14
C GLU A 135 4.50 6.86 1.51
N ALA A 136 4.12 7.92 2.23
CA ALA A 136 3.33 9.01 1.68
C ALA A 136 4.03 9.68 0.49
N SER A 137 5.35 9.85 0.57
CA SER A 137 6.17 10.36 -0.54
C SER A 137 6.16 9.40 -1.73
N TYR A 138 6.30 8.09 -1.48
CA TYR A 138 6.23 7.06 -2.52
C TYR A 138 4.86 7.05 -3.23
N GLN A 139 3.76 7.08 -2.47
CA GLN A 139 2.41 7.15 -3.02
C GLN A 139 2.19 8.44 -3.81
N GLY A 140 2.74 9.56 -3.36
CA GLY A 140 2.73 10.83 -4.10
C GLY A 140 3.45 10.72 -5.45
N LEU A 141 4.67 10.20 -5.46
CA LEU A 141 5.44 9.96 -6.70
C LEU A 141 4.72 8.99 -7.64
N ARG A 142 4.16 7.92 -7.10
CA ARG A 142 3.41 6.92 -7.85
C ARG A 142 2.14 7.51 -8.47
N GLY A 143 1.38 8.30 -7.71
CA GLY A 143 0.19 9.00 -8.21
C GLY A 143 0.52 9.97 -9.35
N GLN A 144 1.63 10.71 -9.25
CA GLN A 144 2.11 11.56 -10.35
C GLN A 144 2.44 10.74 -11.60
N LEU A 145 3.15 9.61 -11.43
CA LEU A 145 3.49 8.71 -12.54
C LEU A 145 2.25 8.12 -13.22
N VAL A 146 1.21 7.78 -12.45
CA VAL A 146 -0.08 7.30 -12.99
C VAL A 146 -0.72 8.36 -13.90
N GLN A 147 -0.75 9.62 -13.47
CA GLN A 147 -1.31 10.71 -14.29
C GLN A 147 -0.50 10.89 -15.58
N GLU A 148 0.83 10.89 -15.48
CA GLU A 148 1.71 11.03 -16.66
C GLU A 148 1.54 9.87 -17.64
N LEU A 149 1.46 8.62 -17.15
CA LEU A 149 1.21 7.45 -17.99
C LEU A 149 -0.15 7.56 -18.69
N LEU A 150 -1.20 7.94 -17.97
CA LEU A 150 -2.54 8.04 -18.51
C LEU A 150 -2.62 9.10 -19.63
N GLU A 151 -1.99 10.25 -19.45
CA GLU A 151 -1.89 11.30 -20.48
C GLU A 151 -1.17 10.78 -21.73
N ARG A 152 -0.01 10.13 -21.56
CA ARG A 152 0.74 9.54 -22.69
C ARG A 152 -0.09 8.50 -23.43
N MET A 153 -0.77 7.62 -22.71
CA MET A 153 -1.61 6.56 -23.30
C MET A 153 -2.79 7.11 -24.09
N LYS A 154 -3.44 8.18 -23.61
CA LYS A 154 -4.49 8.88 -24.36
C LYS A 154 -3.95 9.48 -25.67
N GLY A 155 -2.70 9.94 -25.68
CA GLY A 155 -2.01 10.47 -26.86
C GLY A 155 -1.52 9.42 -27.87
N CYS A 156 -1.45 8.14 -27.50
CA CYS A 156 -0.96 7.08 -28.39
C CYS A 156 -1.97 6.66 -29.47
N THR A 157 -1.48 5.98 -30.51
CA THR A 157 -2.33 5.38 -31.54
C THR A 157 -3.12 4.18 -30.97
N PRO A 158 -4.31 3.86 -31.52
CA PRO A 158 -5.07 2.69 -31.09
C PRO A 158 -4.29 1.38 -31.17
N SER A 159 -3.54 1.17 -32.24
CA SER A 159 -2.69 -0.03 -32.43
C SER A 159 -1.56 -0.15 -31.39
N PHE A 160 -0.99 0.99 -30.99
CA PHE A 160 0.01 0.99 -29.92
C PHE A 160 -0.64 0.66 -28.57
N PHE A 161 -1.82 1.21 -28.28
CA PHE A 161 -2.54 0.90 -27.05
C PHE A 161 -2.89 -0.58 -26.93
N GLU A 162 -3.37 -1.20 -28.02
CA GLU A 162 -3.59 -2.65 -28.08
C GLU A 162 -2.30 -3.43 -27.77
N SER A 163 -1.18 -3.04 -28.39
CA SER A 163 0.12 -3.68 -28.17
C SER A 163 0.60 -3.54 -26.71
N LEU A 164 0.40 -2.37 -26.11
CA LEU A 164 0.73 -2.07 -24.72
C LEU A 164 -0.09 -2.93 -23.74
N VAL A 165 -1.38 -3.12 -24.03
CA VAL A 165 -2.25 -4.02 -23.26
C VAL A 165 -1.76 -5.46 -23.35
N VAL A 166 -1.32 -5.92 -24.53
CA VAL A 166 -0.71 -7.26 -24.67
C VAL A 166 0.52 -7.39 -23.80
N ASP A 167 1.45 -6.42 -23.90
CA ASP A 167 2.70 -6.44 -23.16
C ASP A 167 2.45 -6.46 -21.64
N LEU A 168 1.43 -5.73 -21.17
CA LEU A 168 0.99 -5.78 -19.77
C LEU A 168 0.49 -7.17 -19.37
N LEU A 169 -0.45 -7.74 -20.13
CA LEU A 169 -1.00 -9.05 -19.78
C LEU A 169 0.09 -10.14 -19.78
N VAL A 170 1.06 -10.06 -20.69
CA VAL A 170 2.22 -10.96 -20.70
C VAL A 170 3.11 -10.75 -19.47
N ALA A 171 3.39 -9.50 -19.08
CA ALA A 171 4.16 -9.19 -17.87
C ALA A 171 3.45 -9.64 -16.58
N MET A 172 2.11 -9.71 -16.60
CA MET A 172 1.28 -10.31 -15.56
C MET A 172 1.27 -11.85 -15.58
N GLY A 173 1.82 -12.48 -16.62
CA GLY A 173 1.95 -13.93 -16.75
C GLY A 173 0.93 -14.61 -17.66
N TYR A 174 0.03 -13.86 -18.30
CA TYR A 174 -0.94 -14.40 -19.26
C TYR A 174 -0.29 -14.69 -20.63
N GLY A 175 -0.90 -15.59 -21.39
CA GLY A 175 -0.57 -15.79 -22.81
C GLY A 175 0.69 -16.62 -23.10
N GLY A 176 1.38 -17.13 -22.09
CA GLY A 176 2.56 -17.97 -22.28
C GLY A 176 3.77 -17.18 -22.78
N SER A 177 4.23 -17.42 -24.01
CA SER A 177 5.34 -16.67 -24.61
C SER A 177 4.86 -15.39 -25.31
N ARG A 178 5.71 -14.36 -25.42
CA ARG A 178 5.37 -13.08 -26.09
C ARG A 178 4.91 -13.28 -27.55
N LYS A 179 5.38 -14.34 -28.21
CA LYS A 179 4.95 -14.72 -29.57
C LYS A 179 3.52 -15.27 -29.61
N ASP A 180 3.11 -16.00 -28.58
CA ASP A 180 1.77 -16.59 -28.51
C ASP A 180 0.72 -15.53 -28.14
N ALA A 181 1.06 -14.64 -27.21
CA ALA A 181 0.17 -13.54 -26.79
C ALA A 181 0.01 -12.45 -27.87
N GLY A 182 1.11 -12.07 -28.56
CA GLY A 182 1.10 -11.06 -29.61
C GLY A 182 0.39 -11.49 -30.90
N GLN A 183 0.27 -12.80 -31.17
CA GLN A 183 -0.52 -13.30 -32.30
C GLN A 183 -2.03 -13.34 -32.03
N ALA A 184 -2.41 -13.17 -30.77
CA ALA A 184 -3.75 -13.40 -30.27
C ALA A 184 -4.63 -12.14 -30.26
N ILE A 185 -4.00 -10.96 -30.24
CA ILE A 185 -4.63 -9.63 -30.34
C ILE A 185 -4.42 -9.12 -31.77
N GLY A 186 -5.51 -8.91 -32.51
CA GLY A 186 -5.51 -8.48 -33.92
C GLY A 186 -5.98 -9.49 -34.97
N ARG A 187 -6.18 -10.77 -34.62
CA ARG A 187 -6.73 -11.80 -35.55
C ARG A 187 -8.26 -11.82 -35.62
N THR A 188 -8.93 -11.36 -34.58
CA THR A 188 -10.40 -11.39 -34.49
C THR A 188 -10.87 -9.95 -34.54
N ARG A 189 -11.35 -9.45 -35.69
CA ARG A 189 -12.08 -8.16 -35.79
C ARG A 189 -13.58 -8.40 -35.89
N ASP A 190 -14.07 -9.38 -35.14
CA ASP A 190 -15.49 -9.74 -35.14
C ASP A 190 -16.14 -9.29 -33.83
N GLY A 191 -17.28 -8.62 -33.96
CA GLY A 191 -18.21 -8.34 -32.87
C GLY A 191 -17.72 -7.48 -31.70
N GLY A 192 -16.49 -6.95 -31.69
CA GLY A 192 -15.96 -6.13 -30.60
C GLY A 192 -15.00 -6.84 -29.63
N ILE A 193 -14.44 -7.99 -30.01
CA ILE A 193 -13.28 -8.57 -29.30
C ILE A 193 -12.02 -8.12 -30.02
N ASP A 194 -11.02 -7.65 -29.27
CA ASP A 194 -9.75 -7.19 -29.86
C ASP A 194 -8.66 -8.29 -29.81
N GLY A 195 -8.81 -9.26 -28.89
CA GLY A 195 -8.03 -10.50 -28.93
C GLY A 195 -8.39 -11.55 -27.89
N ILE A 196 -7.63 -12.66 -27.91
CA ILE A 196 -7.87 -13.84 -27.08
C ILE A 196 -6.55 -14.27 -26.44
N ILE A 197 -6.39 -14.14 -25.12
CA ILE A 197 -5.16 -14.53 -24.43
C ILE A 197 -5.37 -15.80 -23.61
N LYS A 198 -4.36 -16.68 -23.54
CA LYS A 198 -4.42 -17.86 -22.66
C LYS A 198 -4.31 -17.43 -21.20
N GLU A 199 -5.12 -18.01 -20.32
CA GLU A 199 -5.05 -17.77 -18.88
C GLU A 199 -3.80 -18.39 -18.26
N ASP A 200 -3.41 -19.55 -18.81
CA ASP A 200 -2.32 -20.36 -18.30
C ASP A 200 -1.35 -20.77 -19.43
N ARG A 201 -0.17 -21.27 -19.04
CA ARG A 201 0.87 -21.68 -19.99
C ARG A 201 0.49 -22.88 -20.85
N LEU A 202 -0.37 -23.77 -20.35
CA LEU A 202 -0.86 -24.94 -21.08
C LEU A 202 -1.99 -24.53 -22.06
N GLY A 203 -2.66 -23.40 -21.80
CA GLY A 203 -3.73 -22.86 -22.62
C GLY A 203 -5.03 -23.65 -22.51
N LEU A 204 -5.30 -24.18 -21.31
CA LEU A 204 -6.54 -24.90 -21.02
C LEU A 204 -7.73 -23.94 -20.96
N ASP A 205 -7.48 -22.72 -20.48
CA ASP A 205 -8.44 -21.63 -20.47
C ASP A 205 -7.97 -20.43 -21.31
N VAL A 206 -8.94 -19.72 -21.87
CA VAL A 206 -8.72 -18.48 -22.64
C VAL A 206 -9.58 -17.35 -22.09
N VAL A 207 -9.02 -16.15 -22.16
CA VAL A 207 -9.61 -14.90 -21.73
C VAL A 207 -9.73 -13.98 -22.94
N TYR A 208 -10.92 -13.47 -23.17
CA TYR A 208 -11.20 -12.57 -24.28
C TYR A 208 -10.93 -11.13 -23.85
N VAL A 209 -10.19 -10.39 -24.66
CA VAL A 209 -9.76 -9.04 -24.35
C VAL A 209 -10.43 -8.07 -25.31
N GLN A 210 -11.00 -7.00 -24.76
CA GLN A 210 -11.35 -5.80 -25.50
C GLN A 210 -10.59 -4.64 -24.87
N ALA A 211 -9.83 -3.92 -25.69
CA ALA A 211 -8.99 -2.81 -25.28
C ALA A 211 -9.35 -1.59 -26.14
N LYS A 212 -10.09 -0.64 -25.55
CA LYS A 212 -10.49 0.57 -26.27
C LYS A 212 -9.92 1.82 -25.62
N ARG A 213 -9.19 2.59 -26.43
CA ARG A 213 -8.95 4.00 -26.12
C ARG A 213 -10.30 4.72 -26.17
N TRP A 214 -10.69 5.32 -25.06
CA TRP A 214 -12.02 5.90 -24.90
C TRP A 214 -11.92 7.27 -24.27
N GLU A 215 -12.75 8.20 -24.74
CA GLU A 215 -12.93 9.53 -24.15
C GLU A 215 -14.26 9.56 -23.39
N GLY A 216 -14.23 10.04 -22.14
CA GLY A 216 -15.40 10.09 -21.27
C GLY A 216 -15.73 8.74 -20.60
N THR A 217 -16.81 8.69 -19.82
CA THR A 217 -17.16 7.51 -19.03
C THR A 217 -17.69 6.37 -19.90
N VAL A 218 -17.19 5.14 -19.68
CA VAL A 218 -17.68 3.92 -20.33
C VAL A 218 -18.95 3.44 -19.60
N GLY A 219 -20.08 3.52 -20.30
CA GLY A 219 -21.39 3.14 -19.77
C GLY A 219 -21.70 1.64 -19.90
N ARG A 220 -22.77 1.23 -19.22
CA ARG A 220 -23.33 -0.13 -19.29
C ARG A 220 -23.56 -0.67 -20.71
N PRO A 221 -24.04 0.10 -21.71
CA PRO A 221 -24.26 -0.42 -23.06
C PRO A 221 -23.00 -1.03 -23.70
N THR A 222 -21.83 -0.44 -23.45
CA THR A 222 -20.55 -0.95 -23.96
C THR A 222 -20.21 -2.30 -23.34
N VAL A 223 -20.40 -2.43 -22.02
CA VAL A 223 -20.15 -3.68 -21.30
C VAL A 223 -21.16 -4.77 -21.71
N GLN A 224 -22.41 -4.40 -21.95
CA GLN A 224 -23.43 -5.31 -22.47
C GLN A 224 -23.10 -5.81 -23.87
N ALA A 225 -22.65 -4.92 -24.76
CA ALA A 225 -22.20 -5.28 -26.09
C ALA A 225 -21.05 -6.30 -26.00
N PHE A 226 -20.03 -6.03 -25.18
CA PHE A 226 -18.92 -6.97 -24.96
C PHE A 226 -19.39 -8.33 -24.43
N SER A 227 -20.28 -8.34 -23.44
CA SER A 227 -20.90 -9.57 -22.92
C SER A 227 -21.61 -10.36 -24.04
N GLY A 228 -22.28 -9.69 -24.97
CA GLY A 228 -22.91 -10.33 -26.13
C GLY A 228 -21.89 -10.89 -27.13
N SER A 229 -20.77 -10.20 -27.33
CA SER A 229 -19.66 -10.71 -28.15
C SER A 229 -19.08 -12.01 -27.57
N LEU A 230 -19.00 -12.12 -26.24
CA LEU A 230 -18.59 -13.36 -25.57
C LEU A 230 -19.58 -14.51 -25.81
N ASP A 231 -20.88 -14.24 -25.82
CA ASP A 231 -21.89 -15.26 -26.15
C ASP A 231 -21.70 -15.82 -27.57
N GLY A 232 -21.42 -14.95 -28.54
CA GLY A 232 -21.11 -15.36 -29.91
C GLY A 232 -19.91 -16.30 -30.02
N GLN A 233 -18.95 -16.17 -29.11
CA GLN A 233 -17.76 -17.02 -29.03
C GLN A 233 -17.90 -18.19 -28.04
N LYS A 234 -19.08 -18.38 -27.43
CA LYS A 234 -19.33 -19.34 -26.35
C LYS A 234 -18.35 -19.19 -25.17
N ALA A 235 -17.87 -17.98 -24.95
CA ALA A 235 -16.89 -17.63 -23.93
C ALA A 235 -17.55 -17.19 -22.63
N ARG A 236 -16.89 -17.47 -21.50
CA ARG A 236 -17.37 -17.09 -20.15
C ARG A 236 -16.46 -16.10 -19.42
N LYS A 237 -15.24 -15.90 -19.91
CA LYS A 237 -14.20 -15.07 -19.29
C LYS A 237 -13.79 -13.96 -20.25
N GLY A 238 -13.74 -12.73 -19.75
CA GLY A 238 -13.25 -11.61 -20.54
C GLY A 238 -12.73 -10.46 -19.69
N VAL A 239 -11.89 -9.63 -20.30
CA VAL A 239 -11.34 -8.42 -19.71
C VAL A 239 -11.64 -7.26 -20.65
N LEU A 240 -12.27 -6.22 -20.11
CA LEU A 240 -12.53 -4.98 -20.82
C LEU A 240 -11.63 -3.89 -20.25
N ILE A 241 -10.76 -3.34 -21.10
CA ILE A 241 -9.71 -2.40 -20.75
C ILE A 241 -9.96 -1.07 -21.45
N THR A 242 -9.87 0.02 -20.70
CA THR A 242 -10.10 1.37 -21.22
C THR A 242 -9.15 2.39 -20.61
N THR A 243 -8.90 3.49 -21.33
CA THR A 243 -8.16 4.67 -20.81
C THR A 243 -9.04 5.62 -20.00
N SER A 244 -10.31 5.30 -19.81
CA SER A 244 -11.30 6.10 -19.09
C SER A 244 -11.88 5.32 -17.90
N GLN A 245 -12.86 5.90 -17.20
CA GLN A 245 -13.53 5.24 -16.07
C GLN A 245 -14.81 4.52 -16.52
N PHE A 246 -15.21 3.49 -15.79
CA PHE A 246 -16.52 2.85 -15.96
C PHE A 246 -17.57 3.54 -15.09
N SER A 247 -18.80 3.66 -15.60
CA SER A 247 -19.93 4.14 -14.79
C SER A 247 -20.26 3.13 -13.69
N PRO A 248 -20.79 3.56 -12.53
CA PRO A 248 -21.27 2.65 -11.48
C PRO A 248 -22.23 1.58 -12.01
N ASP A 249 -23.16 1.95 -12.88
CA ASP A 249 -24.11 1.03 -13.52
C ASP A 249 -23.44 -0.07 -14.37
N ALA A 250 -22.27 0.23 -14.94
CA ALA A 250 -21.50 -0.73 -15.73
C ALA A 250 -20.82 -1.76 -14.81
N VAL A 251 -20.26 -1.30 -13.69
CA VAL A 251 -19.66 -2.16 -12.66
C VAL A 251 -20.72 -3.05 -12.02
N ASP A 252 -21.86 -2.46 -11.62
CA ASP A 252 -23.00 -3.17 -11.04
C ASP A 252 -23.55 -4.25 -11.99
N TYR A 253 -23.60 -3.95 -13.29
CA TYR A 253 -24.06 -4.92 -14.29
C TYR A 253 -23.17 -6.16 -14.34
N VAL A 254 -21.85 -5.99 -14.31
CA VAL A 254 -20.89 -7.11 -14.32
C VAL A 254 -21.05 -7.98 -13.07
N GLY A 255 -21.32 -7.39 -11.91
CA GLY A 255 -21.57 -8.13 -10.67
C GLY A 255 -22.84 -8.99 -10.67
N ARG A 256 -23.76 -8.78 -11.63
CA ARG A 256 -25.07 -9.47 -11.69
C ARG A 256 -25.15 -10.57 -12.75
N ILE A 257 -24.19 -10.65 -13.66
CA ILE A 257 -24.19 -11.63 -14.76
C ILE A 257 -23.38 -12.87 -14.38
N GLU A 258 -23.68 -14.02 -14.99
CA GLU A 258 -22.93 -15.27 -14.75
C GLU A 258 -21.52 -15.25 -15.37
N LYS A 259 -21.29 -14.42 -16.39
CA LYS A 259 -19.99 -14.30 -17.06
C LYS A 259 -18.98 -13.61 -16.15
N LYS A 260 -17.74 -14.10 -16.15
CA LYS A 260 -16.63 -13.47 -15.43
C LYS A 260 -15.98 -12.41 -16.32
N ILE A 261 -16.51 -11.19 -16.24
CA ILE A 261 -15.93 -10.03 -16.91
C ILE A 261 -15.15 -9.22 -15.88
N VAL A 262 -13.89 -8.88 -16.19
CA VAL A 262 -13.09 -7.94 -15.39
C VAL A 262 -13.05 -6.61 -16.13
N LEU A 263 -13.33 -5.52 -15.41
CA LEU A 263 -13.23 -4.16 -15.91
C LEU A 263 -11.92 -3.56 -15.41
N ILE A 264 -11.08 -3.06 -16.31
CA ILE A 264 -9.83 -2.36 -15.98
C ILE A 264 -9.91 -0.95 -16.56
N ASP A 265 -10.06 0.02 -15.66
CA ASP A 265 -10.09 1.44 -16.04
C ASP A 265 -8.69 2.03 -16.24
N GLY A 266 -8.63 3.28 -16.67
CA GLY A 266 -7.37 3.94 -16.99
C GLY A 266 -6.41 4.05 -15.79
N GLU A 267 -6.95 4.30 -14.60
CA GLU A 267 -6.13 4.42 -13.39
C GLU A 267 -5.57 3.05 -12.99
N GLN A 268 -6.43 2.03 -12.92
CA GLN A 268 -6.03 0.67 -12.61
C GLN A 268 -5.04 0.12 -13.63
N LEU A 269 -5.22 0.43 -14.91
CA LEU A 269 -4.30 0.06 -15.98
C LEU A 269 -2.90 0.63 -15.75
N CYS A 270 -2.79 1.92 -15.43
CA CYS A 270 -1.51 2.55 -15.12
C CYS A 270 -0.86 1.98 -13.85
N GLN A 271 -1.65 1.68 -12.81
CA GLN A 271 -1.16 1.03 -11.59
C GLN A 271 -0.53 -0.34 -11.93
N LEU A 272 -1.23 -1.17 -12.70
CA LEU A 272 -0.73 -2.47 -13.15
C LEU A 272 0.53 -2.33 -14.02
N MET A 273 0.60 -1.33 -14.89
CA MET A 273 1.80 -1.03 -15.67
C MET A 273 3.00 -0.73 -14.78
N ILE A 274 2.82 0.05 -13.71
CA ILE A 274 3.90 0.36 -12.77
C ILE A 274 4.33 -0.91 -12.02
N ASP A 275 3.38 -1.70 -11.52
CA ASP A 275 3.67 -2.92 -10.75
C ASP A 275 4.40 -3.98 -11.57
N HIS A 276 4.06 -4.08 -12.85
CA HIS A 276 4.65 -5.05 -13.78
C HIS A 276 5.79 -4.47 -14.63
N SER A 277 6.23 -3.24 -14.34
CA SER A 277 7.36 -2.58 -15.03
C SER A 277 7.16 -2.44 -16.55
N VAL A 278 5.95 -2.10 -16.98
CA VAL A 278 5.57 -1.92 -18.39
C VAL A 278 5.42 -0.43 -18.70
N GLY A 279 6.17 0.06 -19.69
CA GLY A 279 6.15 1.49 -20.07
C GLY A 279 6.79 2.43 -19.04
N VAL A 280 7.45 1.87 -18.01
CA VAL A 280 8.17 2.61 -16.96
C VAL A 280 9.58 2.03 -16.80
N THR A 281 10.48 2.82 -16.24
CA THR A 281 11.87 2.42 -15.97
C THR A 281 12.22 2.71 -14.51
N GLU A 282 12.88 1.76 -13.84
CA GLU A 282 13.38 1.96 -12.49
C GLU A 282 14.49 3.01 -12.47
N VAL A 283 14.30 4.08 -11.68
CA VAL A 283 15.31 5.15 -11.52
C VAL A 283 16.19 4.91 -10.30
N ALA A 284 15.61 4.38 -9.21
CA ALA A 284 16.33 4.11 -7.96
C ALA A 284 15.62 3.04 -7.12
N ARG A 285 16.40 2.28 -6.34
CA ARG A 285 15.91 1.28 -5.39
C ARG A 285 16.33 1.61 -3.97
N TYR A 286 15.36 1.72 -3.07
CA TYR A 286 15.62 1.87 -1.64
C TYR A 286 15.15 0.61 -0.90
N VAL A 287 16.04 0.00 -0.13
CA VAL A 287 15.73 -1.19 0.67
C VAL A 287 15.80 -0.83 2.14
N VAL A 288 14.65 -0.82 2.82
CA VAL A 288 14.56 -0.59 4.27
C VAL A 288 14.84 -1.90 5.00
N LYS A 289 15.86 -1.91 5.86
CA LYS A 289 16.21 -3.07 6.68
C LYS A 289 15.77 -2.87 8.13
N LYS A 290 15.31 -3.95 8.75
CA LYS A 290 15.06 -4.02 10.20
C LYS A 290 16.03 -5.02 10.83
N ILE A 291 16.29 -4.87 12.13
CA ILE A 291 17.07 -5.86 12.88
C ILE A 291 16.35 -7.20 12.81
N ASP A 292 17.08 -8.24 12.43
CA ASP A 292 16.62 -9.61 12.53
C ASP A 292 16.67 -10.03 14.01
N SER A 293 15.50 -10.15 14.62
CA SER A 293 15.40 -10.48 16.05
C SER A 293 15.73 -11.95 16.33
N ASP A 294 15.71 -12.83 15.33
CA ASP A 294 16.12 -14.23 15.46
C ASP A 294 17.65 -14.34 15.45
N TYR A 295 18.33 -13.50 14.65
CA TYR A 295 19.80 -13.47 14.62
C TYR A 295 20.44 -13.00 15.94
N PHE A 296 19.80 -12.06 16.65
CA PHE A 296 20.32 -11.51 17.91
C PHE A 296 19.60 -12.05 19.16
N GLY A 297 18.79 -13.10 19.01
CA GLY A 297 17.97 -13.64 20.07
C GLY A 297 18.37 -15.05 20.45
N ASP A 298 19.60 -15.24 20.95
CA ASP A 298 20.04 -16.38 21.77
C ASP A 298 21.39 -16.07 22.43
N GLU A 299 21.33 -15.56 23.67
CA GLU A 299 22.23 -15.79 24.82
C GLU A 299 21.52 -15.35 26.12
#